data_AF-A0A1G6D5J1-F1
#
_entry.id   AF-A0A1G6D5J1-F1
#
_cell.length_a   1.000
_cell.length_b   1.000
_cell.length_c   1.000
_cell.angle_alpha   90.00
_cell.angle_beta   90.00
_cell.angle_gamma   90.00
#
_symmetry.space_group_name_H-M   'P 1'
#
loop_
_entity.id
_entity.type
_entity.pdbx_description
1 polymer ?
#
loop_
_entity_poly.entity_id
_entity_poly.type
_entity_poly.pdbx_seq_one_letter_code
_entity_poly.pdbx_strand_id
1 'polypeptide(L)'
;MSFENKEKKAFWFYPETLTGVETHYKHDNCRSKSEFIEKAIKFYIGYLDEENSVNYISPLISETVKAEIKGTEQRLSRLMFKVAVELAKLAQMTASMYNGDEESVRDLHAYCINEVRRINGIINCEDAVAYQQG
;
A
#
# COMPACT_ATOMS: atom_id res chain seq x y z
N MET A 1 6.98 4.55 43.85
CA MET A 1 7.69 4.87 42.60
C MET A 1 8.64 6.01 42.90
N SER A 2 9.95 5.75 42.95
CA SER A 2 10.92 6.83 43.11
C SER A 2 10.92 7.64 41.81
N PHE A 3 10.62 8.93 41.89
CA PHE A 3 10.95 9.83 40.79
C PHE A 3 12.48 9.89 40.73
N GLU A 4 13.08 9.23 39.75
CA GLU A 4 14.49 9.45 39.46
C GLU A 4 14.67 10.94 39.12
N ASN A 5 15.48 11.63 39.93
CA ASN A 5 15.73 13.05 39.74
C ASN A 5 16.62 13.25 38.51
N LYS A 6 16.21 14.12 37.58
CA LYS A 6 17.06 14.49 36.43
C LYS A 6 18.35 15.14 36.92
N GLU A 7 19.49 14.63 36.48
CA GLU A 7 20.80 15.24 36.76
C GLU A 7 21.10 16.40 35.81
N LYS A 8 21.49 17.56 36.36
CA LYS A 8 21.94 18.69 35.55
C LYS A 8 23.41 18.51 35.16
N LYS A 9 23.68 18.44 33.86
CA LYS A 9 25.04 18.44 33.29
C LYS A 9 25.19 19.63 32.34
N ALA A 10 26.41 20.18 32.25
CA ALA A 10 26.73 21.27 31.33
C ALA A 10 27.30 20.69 30.04
N PHE A 11 26.76 21.13 28.90
CA PHE A 11 27.22 20.75 27.56
C PHE A 11 27.40 21.99 26.71
N TRP A 12 28.36 21.94 25.80
CA TRP A 12 28.60 22.99 24.82
C TRP A 12 27.93 22.60 23.51
N PHE A 13 27.11 23.49 22.97
CA PHE A 13 26.47 23.35 21.67
C PHE A 13 26.82 24.55 20.81
N TYR A 14 26.93 24.36 19.51
CA TYR A 14 27.03 25.49 18.59
C TYR A 14 25.73 26.33 18.64
N PRO A 15 25.82 27.67 18.47
CA PRO A 15 24.65 28.54 18.48
C PRO A 15 23.56 28.13 17.49
N GLU A 16 23.97 27.69 16.29
CA GLU A 16 23.06 27.19 15.26
C GLU A 16 22.22 25.99 15.74
N THR A 17 22.84 25.04 16.44
CA THR A 17 22.14 23.89 17.01
C THR A 17 21.10 24.33 18.04
N LEU A 18 21.43 25.31 18.89
CA LEU A 18 20.51 25.84 19.89
C LEU A 18 19.34 26.59 19.25
N THR A 19 19.57 27.32 18.15
CA THR A 19 18.50 27.96 17.37
C THR A 19 17.56 26.92 16.77
N GLY A 20 18.08 25.80 16.28
CA GLY A 20 17.28 24.67 15.82
C GLY A 20 16.42 24.10 16.96
N VAL A 21 17.01 23.85 18.13
CA VAL A 21 16.27 23.36 19.31
C VAL A 21 15.15 24.33 19.71
N GLU A 22 15.41 25.65 19.76
CA GLU A 22 14.40 26.67 20.07
C GLU A 22 13.22 26.63 19.11
N THR A 23 13.51 26.47 17.82
CA THR A 23 12.50 26.45 16.77
C THR A 23 11.65 25.20 16.87
N HIS A 24 12.28 24.03 17.02
CA HIS A 24 11.60 22.75 16.83
C HIS A 24 10.98 22.15 18.10
N TYR A 25 11.44 22.49 19.31
CA TYR A 25 10.97 21.78 20.51
C TYR A 25 9.46 21.92 20.75
N LYS A 26 8.87 23.08 20.41
CA LYS A 26 7.41 23.29 20.52
C LYS A 26 6.64 22.54 19.45
N HIS A 27 7.20 22.44 18.25
CA HIS A 27 6.59 21.69 17.14
C HIS A 27 6.56 20.18 17.43
N ASP A 28 7.55 19.65 18.14
CA ASP A 28 7.59 18.24 18.61
C ASP A 28 6.74 17.99 19.88
N ASN A 29 5.90 18.95 20.29
CA ASN A 29 5.08 18.86 21.51
C ASN A 29 5.90 18.55 22.78
N CYS A 30 7.18 18.96 22.81
CA CYS A 30 8.01 18.86 24.02
C CYS A 30 7.66 19.97 24.99
N ARG A 31 7.61 19.65 26.28
CA ARG A 31 7.36 20.61 27.37
C ARG A 31 8.58 21.48 27.66
N SER A 32 9.76 21.05 27.25
CA SER A 32 11.01 21.79 27.44
C SER A 32 12.05 21.45 26.38
N LYS A 33 13.03 22.35 26.21
CA LYS A 33 14.23 22.09 25.39
C LYS A 33 15.02 20.88 25.90
N SER A 34 15.07 20.69 27.22
CA SER A 34 15.73 19.53 27.83
C SER A 34 15.06 18.22 27.43
N GLU A 35 13.73 18.19 27.33
CA GLU A 35 13.01 17.00 26.83
C GLU A 35 13.32 16.73 25.37
N PHE A 36 13.36 17.76 24.54
CA PHE A 36 13.72 17.63 23.13
C PHE A 36 15.15 17.11 22.94
N ILE A 37 16.10 17.67 23.67
CA ILE A 37 17.50 17.22 23.67
C ILE A 37 17.60 15.78 24.19
N GLU A 38 16.88 15.44 25.26
CA GLU A 38 16.85 14.08 25.81
C GLU A 38 16.28 13.07 24.82
N LYS A 39 15.20 13.40 24.08
CA LYS A 39 14.67 12.57 23.00
C LYS A 39 15.68 12.40 21.87
N ALA A 40 16.34 13.48 21.44
CA ALA A 40 17.35 13.42 20.39
C ALA A 40 18.56 12.57 20.80
N ILE A 41 19.02 12.69 22.05
CA ILE A 41 20.09 11.87 22.60
C ILE A 41 19.65 10.41 22.71
N LYS A 42 18.44 10.11 23.21
CA LYS A 42 17.91 8.73 23.25
C LYS A 42 17.77 8.13 21.85
N PHE A 43 17.36 8.93 20.87
CA PHE A 43 17.33 8.51 19.48
C PHE A 43 18.73 8.18 18.97
N TYR A 44 19.73 9.01 19.26
CA TYR A 44 21.11 8.76 18.82
C TYR A 44 21.80 7.63 19.59
N ILE A 45 21.52 7.48 20.89
CA ILE A 45 21.93 6.32 21.69
C ILE A 45 21.28 5.07 21.13
N GLY A 46 19.98 5.08 20.86
CA GLY A 46 19.30 3.98 20.17
C GLY A 46 19.97 3.66 18.84
N TYR A 47 20.28 4.68 18.03
CA TYR A 47 21.03 4.53 16.78
C TYR A 47 22.44 3.94 16.97
N LEU A 48 23.18 4.31 18.03
CA LEU A 48 24.55 3.84 18.30
C LEU A 48 24.59 2.47 18.98
N ASP A 49 23.72 2.21 19.94
CA ASP A 49 23.47 0.86 20.48
C ASP A 49 23.06 -0.08 19.33
N GLU A 50 22.43 0.48 18.30
CA GLU A 50 22.11 -0.14 17.02
C GLU A 50 23.13 0.14 15.88
N GLU A 51 24.41 0.40 16.17
CA GLU A 51 25.50 -0.05 15.26
C GLU A 51 25.55 -1.59 15.16
N ASN A 52 24.72 -2.29 15.96
CA ASN A 52 24.28 -3.67 15.74
C ASN A 52 22.96 -3.83 14.94
N SER A 53 22.26 -2.75 14.56
CA SER A 53 20.86 -2.81 14.10
C SER A 53 20.41 -1.58 13.27
N VAL A 54 21.09 -1.34 12.14
CA VAL A 54 20.60 -0.50 11.02
C VAL A 54 19.30 -1.07 10.36
N ASN A 55 18.71 -2.11 10.95
CA ASN A 55 17.64 -2.96 10.42
C ASN A 55 16.24 -2.70 11.02
N TYR A 56 15.98 -1.62 11.76
CA TYR A 56 14.64 -1.48 12.37
C TYR A 56 13.65 -0.67 11.52
N ILE A 57 14.00 0.54 11.08
CA ILE A 57 13.01 1.42 10.43
C ILE A 57 12.68 0.98 9.00
N SER A 58 13.67 0.58 8.19
CA SER A 58 13.42 0.17 6.80
C SER A 58 12.71 -1.19 6.69
N PRO A 59 13.06 -2.22 7.49
CA PRO A 59 12.34 -3.49 7.48
C PRO A 59 10.94 -3.41 8.09
N LEU A 60 10.72 -2.64 9.17
CA LEU A 60 9.38 -2.48 9.75
C LEU A 60 8.42 -1.77 8.78
N ILE A 61 8.88 -0.72 8.09
CA ILE A 61 8.11 -0.08 7.01
C ILE A 61 7.88 -1.06 5.87
N SER A 62 8.91 -1.80 5.44
CA SER A 62 8.76 -2.81 4.37
C SER A 62 7.79 -3.92 4.75
N GLU A 63 7.81 -4.37 6.00
CA GLU A 63 6.93 -5.42 6.53
C GLU A 63 5.49 -4.93 6.65
N THR A 64 5.28 -3.70 7.11
CA THR A 64 3.95 -3.06 7.16
C THR A 64 3.38 -2.90 5.75
N VAL A 65 4.18 -2.42 4.80
CA VAL A 65 3.77 -2.30 3.39
C VAL A 65 3.46 -3.67 2.78
N LYS A 66 4.30 -4.68 3.03
CA LYS A 66 4.05 -6.06 2.58
C LYS A 66 2.78 -6.64 3.18
N ALA A 67 2.52 -6.39 4.47
CA ALA A 67 1.32 -6.84 5.15
C ALA A 67 0.06 -6.21 4.53
N GLU A 68 0.09 -4.90 4.24
CA GLU A 68 -1.02 -4.19 3.62
C GLU A 68 -1.28 -4.65 2.17
N ILE A 69 -0.21 -4.83 1.39
CA ILE A 69 -0.30 -5.41 0.03
C ILE A 69 -0.90 -6.81 0.11
N LYS A 70 -0.40 -7.69 0.99
CA LYS A 70 -0.91 -9.06 1.15
C LYS A 70 -2.39 -9.06 1.58
N GLY A 71 -2.78 -8.19 2.50
CA GLY A 71 -4.17 -8.02 2.92
C GLY A 71 -5.07 -7.60 1.75
N THR A 72 -4.57 -6.68 0.92
CA THR A 72 -5.25 -6.21 -0.29
C THR A 72 -5.34 -7.29 -1.35
N GLU A 73 -4.25 -8.01 -1.65
CA GLU A 73 -4.22 -9.13 -2.60
C GLU A 73 -5.20 -10.23 -2.22
N GLN A 74 -5.24 -10.61 -0.94
CA GLN A 74 -6.18 -11.62 -0.45
C GLN A 74 -7.64 -11.15 -0.58
N ARG A 75 -7.91 -9.87 -0.30
CA ARG A 75 -9.26 -9.29 -0.47
C ARG A 75 -9.65 -9.25 -1.94
N LEU A 76 -8.75 -8.80 -2.82
CA LEU A 76 -8.97 -8.76 -4.26
C LEU A 76 -9.20 -10.16 -4.83
N SER A 77 -8.40 -11.16 -4.43
CA SER A 77 -8.56 -12.56 -4.82
C SER A 77 -9.95 -13.10 -4.46
N ARG A 78 -10.42 -12.86 -3.23
CA ARG A 78 -11.78 -13.26 -2.81
C ARG A 78 -12.88 -12.55 -3.60
N LEU A 79 -12.71 -11.27 -3.91
CA LEU A 79 -13.68 -10.51 -4.71
C LEU A 79 -13.70 -11.00 -6.16
N MET A 80 -12.52 -11.21 -6.77
CA MET A 80 -12.39 -11.77 -8.12
C MET A 80 -13.01 -13.16 -8.21
N PHE A 81 -12.85 -14.01 -7.19
CA PHE A 81 -13.52 -15.30 -7.14
C PHE A 81 -15.05 -15.16 -7.16
N LYS A 82 -15.62 -14.24 -6.36
CA LYS A 82 -17.07 -13.99 -6.36
C LYS A 82 -17.56 -13.48 -7.72
N VAL A 83 -16.82 -12.58 -8.35
CA VAL A 83 -17.11 -12.09 -9.71
C VAL A 83 -17.05 -13.24 -10.72
N ALA A 84 -16.04 -14.11 -10.64
CA ALA A 84 -15.91 -15.27 -11.52
C ALA A 84 -17.10 -16.25 -11.36
N VAL A 85 -17.58 -16.47 -10.12
CA VAL A 85 -18.77 -17.30 -9.88
C VAL A 85 -20.01 -16.72 -10.55
N GLU A 86 -20.26 -15.41 -10.43
CA GLU A 86 -21.40 -14.78 -11.09
C GLU A 86 -21.26 -14.74 -12.62
N LEU A 87 -20.05 -14.51 -13.15
CA LEU A 87 -19.77 -14.61 -14.59
C LEU A 87 -20.01 -16.02 -15.12
N ALA A 88 -19.63 -17.07 -14.38
CA ALA A 88 -19.88 -18.45 -14.76
C ALA A 88 -21.38 -18.78 -14.80
N LYS A 89 -22.16 -18.27 -13.85
CA LYS A 89 -23.63 -18.41 -13.84
C LYS A 89 -24.25 -17.74 -15.06
N LEU A 90 -23.84 -16.51 -15.37
CA LEU A 90 -24.30 -15.80 -16.58
C LEU A 90 -23.92 -16.57 -17.85
N ALA A 91 -22.67 -17.02 -17.97
CA ALA A 91 -22.21 -17.79 -19.13
C ALA A 91 -23.03 -19.06 -19.35
N GLN A 92 -23.34 -19.81 -18.28
CA GLN A 92 -24.18 -21.01 -18.37
C GLN A 92 -25.64 -20.69 -18.72
N MET A 93 -26.20 -19.63 -18.13
CA MET A 93 -27.55 -19.17 -18.50
C MET A 93 -27.62 -18.76 -19.97
N THR A 94 -26.65 -17.97 -20.45
CA THR A 94 -26.58 -17.55 -21.86
C THR A 94 -26.38 -18.75 -22.79
N ALA A 95 -25.48 -19.68 -22.45
CA ALA A 95 -25.26 -20.89 -23.24
C ALA A 95 -26.53 -21.76 -23.31
N SER A 96 -27.30 -21.85 -22.22
CA SER A 96 -28.58 -22.61 -22.21
C SER A 96 -29.66 -22.00 -23.12
N MET A 97 -29.57 -20.71 -23.41
CA MET A 97 -30.48 -19.98 -24.31
C MET A 97 -29.94 -19.88 -25.74
N TYR A 98 -28.67 -20.21 -25.96
CA TYR A 98 -28.01 -20.09 -27.25
C TYR A 98 -28.32 -21.29 -28.13
N ASN A 99 -28.88 -21.03 -29.32
CA ASN A 99 -29.27 -22.05 -30.28
C ASN A 99 -28.25 -22.25 -31.42
N GLY A 100 -27.08 -21.60 -31.34
CA GLY A 100 -26.02 -21.77 -32.34
C GLY A 100 -25.08 -22.92 -32.02
N ASP A 101 -24.05 -23.08 -32.85
CA ASP A 101 -23.08 -24.16 -32.77
C ASP A 101 -21.84 -23.80 -31.93
N GLU A 102 -21.10 -24.82 -31.51
CA GLU A 102 -19.92 -24.66 -30.66
C GLU A 102 -18.77 -23.92 -31.38
N GLU A 103 -18.69 -24.04 -32.71
CA GLU A 103 -17.67 -23.38 -33.53
C GLU A 103 -17.81 -21.85 -33.46
N SER A 104 -19.04 -21.33 -33.58
CA SER A 104 -19.34 -19.89 -33.43
C SER A 104 -18.92 -19.33 -32.06
N VAL A 105 -19.04 -20.11 -30.98
CA VAL A 105 -18.62 -19.70 -29.64
C VAL A 105 -17.08 -19.61 -29.53
N ARG A 106 -16.37 -20.53 -30.19
CA ARG A 106 -14.90 -20.51 -30.24
C ARG A 106 -14.38 -19.32 -31.04
N ASP A 107 -15.02 -18.99 -32.15
CA ASP A 107 -14.68 -17.82 -32.95
C ASP A 107 -14.93 -16.52 -32.18
N LEU A 108 -16.07 -16.44 -31.47
CA LEU A 108 -16.35 -15.30 -30.60
C LEU A 108 -15.30 -15.15 -29.49
N HIS A 109 -14.85 -16.26 -28.89
CA HIS A 109 -13.78 -16.23 -27.90
C HIS A 109 -12.47 -15.67 -28.47
N ALA A 110 -12.07 -16.13 -29.67
CA ALA A 110 -10.88 -15.63 -30.35
C ALA A 110 -10.98 -14.13 -30.67
N TYR A 111 -12.14 -13.68 -31.16
CA TYR A 111 -12.43 -12.27 -31.39
C TYR A 111 -12.28 -11.45 -30.10
N CYS A 112 -12.94 -11.85 -29.02
CA CYS A 112 -12.89 -11.15 -27.73
C CYS A 112 -11.46 -11.05 -27.17
N ILE A 113 -10.64 -12.11 -27.27
CA ILE A 113 -9.23 -12.05 -26.84
C ILE A 113 -8.46 -11.01 -27.64
N ASN A 114 -8.60 -11.03 -28.97
CA ASN A 114 -7.88 -10.11 -29.84
C ASN A 114 -8.30 -8.67 -29.57
N GLU A 115 -9.60 -8.45 -29.35
CA GLU A 115 -10.14 -7.14 -29.08
C GLU A 115 -9.67 -6.59 -27.74
N VAL A 116 -9.73 -7.39 -26.67
CA VAL A 116 -9.20 -7.01 -25.34
C VAL A 116 -7.70 -6.68 -25.40
N ARG A 117 -6.91 -7.42 -26.20
CA ARG A 117 -5.49 -7.09 -26.42
C ARG A 117 -5.34 -5.78 -27.18
N ARG A 118 -6.14 -5.55 -28.22
CA ARG A 118 -6.09 -4.33 -29.05
C ARG A 118 -6.40 -3.08 -28.24
N ILE A 119 -7.37 -3.16 -27.32
CA ILE A 119 -7.84 -2.04 -26.48
C ILE A 119 -7.18 -1.98 -25.10
N ASN A 120 -6.16 -2.82 -24.85
CA ASN A 120 -5.42 -2.91 -23.59
C ASN A 120 -6.33 -3.09 -22.35
N GLY A 121 -7.36 -3.92 -22.47
CA GLY A 121 -8.28 -4.23 -21.38
C GLY A 121 -9.45 -3.26 -21.19
N ILE A 122 -9.53 -2.17 -21.96
CA ILE A 122 -10.63 -1.20 -21.87
C ILE A 122 -11.77 -1.62 -22.79
N ILE A 123 -12.74 -2.37 -22.26
CA ILE A 123 -13.90 -2.83 -23.03
C ILE A 123 -14.93 -1.71 -23.16
N ASN A 124 -15.33 -1.40 -24.40
CA ASN A 124 -16.37 -0.45 -24.76
C ASN A 124 -17.62 -1.20 -25.24
N CYS A 125 -18.77 -0.95 -24.61
CA CYS A 125 -20.02 -1.65 -24.92
C CYS A 125 -20.65 -1.14 -26.22
N GLU A 126 -20.53 0.14 -26.52
CA GLU A 126 -21.03 0.75 -27.75
C GLU A 126 -20.34 0.13 -28.97
N ASP A 127 -19.02 -0.07 -28.90
CA ASP A 127 -18.24 -0.72 -29.95
C ASP A 127 -18.64 -2.20 -30.12
N ALA A 128 -18.89 -2.90 -29.01
CA ALA A 128 -19.36 -4.29 -29.04
C ALA A 128 -20.75 -4.42 -29.67
N VAL A 129 -21.68 -3.49 -29.39
CA VAL A 129 -23.01 -3.49 -30.00
C VAL A 129 -22.94 -3.20 -31.50
N ALA A 130 -22.12 -2.22 -31.91
CA ALA A 130 -21.92 -1.90 -33.32
C ALA A 130 -21.44 -3.12 -34.12
N TYR A 131 -20.46 -3.86 -33.59
CA TYR A 131 -19.97 -5.09 -34.22
C TYR A 131 -21.04 -6.18 -34.37
N GLN A 132 -21.91 -6.34 -33.38
CA GLN A 132 -22.97 -7.37 -33.42
C GLN A 132 -24.11 -7.03 -34.38
N GLN A 133 -24.25 -5.77 -34.79
CA GLN A 133 -25.30 -5.31 -35.72
C GLN A 133 -24.88 -5.37 -37.19
N GLY A 134 -23.60 -5.67 -37.48
CA GLY A 134 -23.03 -5.76 -38.84
C GLY A 134 -22.38 -4.46 -39.28
#